data_AF-R6DST0-F1
#
_entry.id   AF-R6DST0-F1
#
_cell.length_a   1.000
_cell.length_b   1.000
_cell.length_c   1.000
_cell.angle_alpha   90.00
_cell.angle_beta   90.00
_cell.angle_gamma   90.00
#
_symmetry.space_group_name_H-M   'P 1'
#
loop_
_entity.id
_entity.type
_entity.pdbx_description
1 polymer ?
#
loop_
_entity_poly.entity_id
_entity_poly.type
_entity_poly.pdbx_seq_one_letter_code
_entity_poly.pdbx_strand_id
1 'polypeptide(L)'
;MIDEKRVIKKLQSRIDDFVLKHSDKKDCEAVQTVEEFIQMLEEECKEQKNGWILCSDRLPEEHDTKMKKFKGTSQWESFMWEKQSDTVLVTCLFKSRSRYVRTASTRDGKWHLGDGLIRVTSKDVIAWQPLPEVFKGSE
;
A
#
# COMPACT_ATOMS: atom_id res chain seq x y z
N MET A 1 -10.17 -0.61 -17.70
CA MET A 1 -8.77 -0.48 -17.28
C MET A 1 -8.12 -1.84 -17.42
N ILE A 2 -6.95 -1.87 -18.03
CA ILE A 2 -6.11 -3.06 -18.11
C ILE A 2 -5.53 -3.29 -16.70
N ASP A 3 -5.22 -4.54 -16.34
CA ASP A 3 -4.52 -4.83 -15.07
C ASP A 3 -3.02 -4.74 -15.33
N GLU A 4 -2.43 -3.60 -14.97
CA GLU A 4 -1.05 -3.25 -15.28
C GLU A 4 -0.06 -4.23 -14.62
N LYS A 5 -0.35 -4.67 -13.38
CA LYS A 5 0.46 -5.69 -12.69
C LYS A 5 0.46 -7.01 -13.43
N ARG A 6 -0.70 -7.42 -13.96
CA ARG A 6 -0.80 -8.63 -14.76
C ARG A 6 -0.04 -8.52 -16.08
N VAL A 7 0.01 -7.33 -16.68
CA VAL A 7 0.81 -7.08 -17.89
C VAL A 7 2.31 -7.15 -17.58
N ILE A 8 2.77 -6.42 -16.57
CA ILE A 8 4.18 -6.43 -16.11
C ILE A 8 4.63 -7.87 -15.82
N LYS A 9 3.85 -8.62 -15.03
CA LYS A 9 4.18 -10.02 -14.71
C LYS A 9 4.30 -10.91 -15.96
N LYS A 10 3.43 -10.73 -16.95
CA LYS A 10 3.51 -11.48 -18.21
C LYS A 10 4.77 -11.15 -19.01
N LEU A 11 5.21 -9.89 -19.00
CA LEU A 11 6.44 -9.47 -19.67
C LEU A 11 7.68 -10.05 -18.97
N GLN A 12 7.72 -9.97 -17.64
CA GLN A 12 8.78 -10.58 -16.83
C GLN A 12 8.91 -12.09 -17.09
N SER A 13 7.80 -12.84 -17.04
CA SER A 13 7.83 -14.28 -17.34
C SER A 13 8.31 -14.59 -18.75
N ARG A 14 8.05 -13.72 -19.73
CA ARG A 14 8.57 -13.89 -21.10
C ARG A 14 10.08 -13.67 -21.18
N ILE A 15 10.61 -12.68 -20.45
CA ILE A 15 12.05 -12.49 -20.33
C ILE A 15 12.67 -13.72 -19.67
N ASP A 16 12.14 -14.16 -18.54
CA ASP A 16 12.64 -15.33 -17.80
C ASP A 16 12.69 -16.58 -18.70
N ASP A 17 11.62 -16.87 -19.43
CA ASP A 17 11.55 -17.99 -20.37
C ASP A 17 12.57 -17.89 -21.52
N PHE A 18 12.83 -16.67 -22.01
CA PHE A 18 13.80 -16.41 -23.06
C PHE A 18 15.23 -16.60 -22.54
N VAL A 19 15.55 -15.98 -21.41
CA VAL A 19 16.87 -16.07 -20.77
C VAL A 19 17.19 -17.51 -20.36
N LEU A 20 16.19 -18.28 -19.91
CA LEU A 20 16.36 -19.69 -19.60
C LEU A 20 16.80 -20.53 -20.82
N LYS A 21 16.25 -20.23 -22.01
CA LYS A 21 16.56 -20.93 -23.26
C LYS A 21 17.82 -20.39 -23.95
N HIS A 22 18.16 -19.14 -23.69
CA HIS A 22 19.23 -18.39 -24.35
C HIS A 22 20.05 -17.61 -23.32
N SER A 23 20.67 -18.33 -22.39
CA SER A 23 21.40 -17.72 -21.26
C SER A 23 22.55 -16.80 -21.69
N ASP A 24 23.14 -17.06 -22.86
CA ASP A 24 24.17 -16.23 -23.50
C ASP A 24 23.65 -14.88 -24.01
N LYS A 25 22.32 -14.75 -24.17
CA LYS A 25 21.64 -13.56 -24.71
C LYS A 25 20.87 -12.78 -23.66
N LYS A 26 21.13 -13.00 -22.38
CA LYS A 26 20.42 -12.30 -21.29
C LYS A 26 20.56 -10.78 -21.39
N ASP A 27 21.70 -10.28 -21.90
CA ASP A 27 22.00 -8.85 -22.00
C ASP A 27 21.79 -8.33 -23.44
N CYS A 28 21.00 -9.01 -24.27
CA CYS A 28 20.75 -8.54 -25.64
C CYS A 28 19.71 -7.41 -25.68
N GLU A 29 19.75 -6.60 -26.75
CA GLU A 29 18.89 -5.43 -26.94
C GLU A 29 17.40 -5.74 -26.79
N ALA A 30 16.94 -6.93 -27.22
CA ALA A 30 15.55 -7.33 -27.08
C ALA A 30 15.12 -7.51 -25.61
N VAL A 31 16.00 -8.06 -24.75
CA VAL A 31 15.73 -8.17 -23.31
C VAL A 31 15.76 -6.80 -22.67
N GLN A 32 16.80 -6.01 -22.93
CA GLN A 32 16.96 -4.65 -22.41
C GLN A 32 15.75 -3.76 -22.76
N THR A 33 15.30 -3.80 -24.01
CA THR A 33 14.11 -3.05 -24.46
C THR A 33 12.88 -3.42 -23.64
N VAL A 34 12.63 -4.71 -23.40
CA VAL A 34 11.45 -5.13 -22.62
C VAL A 34 11.59 -4.74 -21.15
N GLU A 35 12.79 -4.81 -20.58
CA GLU A 35 13.07 -4.32 -19.22
C GLU A 35 12.81 -2.82 -19.08
N GLU A 36 13.27 -2.00 -20.03
CA GLU A 36 12.99 -0.56 -20.09
C GLU A 36 11.48 -0.29 -20.20
N PHE A 37 10.75 -1.03 -21.04
CA PHE A 37 9.29 -0.93 -21.13
C PHE A 37 8.60 -1.30 -19.81
N ILE A 38 9.09 -2.31 -19.08
CA ILE A 38 8.57 -2.66 -17.76
C ILE A 38 8.80 -1.50 -16.79
N GLN A 39 9.99 -0.90 -16.78
CA GLN A 39 10.30 0.26 -15.92
C GLN A 39 9.36 1.44 -16.22
N MET A 40 9.16 1.78 -17.51
CA MET A 40 8.21 2.82 -17.91
C MET A 40 6.78 2.54 -17.44
N LEU A 41 6.31 1.30 -17.56
CA LEU A 41 4.98 0.90 -17.09
C LEU A 41 4.87 1.00 -15.56
N GLU A 42 5.92 0.64 -14.83
CA GLU A 42 5.95 0.77 -13.37
C GLU A 42 5.95 2.23 -12.92
N GLU A 43 6.65 3.12 -13.63
CA GLU A 43 6.66 4.56 -13.39
C GLU A 43 5.28 5.18 -13.65
N GLU A 44 4.69 4.92 -14.81
CA GLU A 44 3.35 5.38 -15.16
C GLU A 44 2.30 4.89 -14.15
N CYS A 45 2.40 3.63 -13.70
CA CYS A 45 1.55 3.10 -12.63
C CYS A 45 1.70 3.85 -11.30
N LYS A 46 2.90 4.33 -10.97
CA LYS A 46 3.14 5.13 -9.77
C LYS A 46 2.54 6.53 -9.93
N GLU A 47 2.71 7.15 -11.09
CA GLU A 47 2.16 8.48 -11.38
C GLU A 47 0.62 8.49 -11.35
N GLN A 48 -0.02 7.52 -12.00
CA GLN A 48 -1.49 7.41 -12.02
C GLN A 48 -2.10 7.22 -10.64
N LYS A 49 -1.36 6.62 -9.70
CA LYS A 49 -1.81 6.45 -8.31
C LYS A 49 -1.79 7.75 -7.52
N ASN A 50 -1.14 8.82 -7.98
CA ASN A 50 -1.10 10.14 -7.33
C ASN A 50 -0.81 10.05 -5.81
N GLY A 51 0.22 9.29 -5.43
CA GLY A 51 0.62 9.08 -4.03
C GLY A 51 -0.18 8.01 -3.25
N TRP A 52 -1.27 7.48 -3.81
CA TRP A 52 -2.06 6.42 -3.16
C TRP A 52 -1.40 5.03 -3.27
N ILE A 53 -1.27 4.36 -2.13
CA ILE A 53 -0.73 3.01 -2.01
C ILE A 53 -1.90 2.05 -1.78
N LEU A 54 -2.02 1.00 -2.60
CA LEU A 54 -3.07 0.01 -2.41
C LEU A 54 -2.81 -0.78 -1.12
N CYS A 55 -3.87 -1.08 -0.36
CA CYS A 55 -3.74 -1.91 0.84
C CYS A 55 -3.28 -3.34 0.52
N SER A 56 -3.52 -3.81 -0.70
CA SER A 56 -3.00 -5.07 -1.22
C SER A 56 -1.52 -5.02 -1.59
N ASP A 57 -0.93 -3.83 -1.75
CA ASP A 57 0.51 -3.65 -1.94
C ASP A 57 1.22 -3.68 -0.59
N ARG A 58 0.82 -2.76 0.31
CA ARG A 58 1.31 -2.72 1.70
C ARG A 58 0.40 -1.89 2.58
N LEU A 59 0.48 -2.13 3.89
CA LEU A 59 -0.09 -1.24 4.91
C LEU A 59 0.90 -0.12 5.27
N PRO A 60 0.45 0.95 5.95
CA PRO A 60 1.34 1.90 6.60
C PRO A 60 2.31 1.19 7.56
N GLU A 61 3.49 1.76 7.72
CA GLU A 61 4.45 1.25 8.70
C GLU A 61 3.93 1.49 10.11
N GLU A 62 3.99 0.47 10.96
CA GLU A 62 3.64 0.56 12.38
C GLU A 62 4.88 0.63 13.26
N HIS A 63 4.79 1.43 14.32
CA HIS A 63 5.81 1.58 15.36
C HIS A 63 5.31 1.06 16.71
N ASP A 64 6.25 0.69 17.58
CA ASP A 64 5.95 0.20 18.93
C ASP A 64 5.31 1.31 19.78
N THR A 65 4.19 1.00 20.41
CA THR A 65 3.54 1.94 21.33
C THR A 65 4.18 1.91 22.71
N LYS A 66 3.96 2.98 23.48
CA LYS A 66 4.31 3.02 24.91
C LYS A 66 3.58 1.95 25.74
N MET A 67 2.48 1.39 25.22
CA MET A 67 1.68 0.36 25.91
C MET A 67 2.28 -1.05 25.75
N LYS A 68 3.12 -1.28 24.74
CA LYS A 68 3.77 -2.58 24.47
C LYS A 68 4.45 -3.18 25.71
N LYS A 69 5.04 -2.34 26.57
CA LYS A 69 5.70 -2.76 27.82
C LYS A 69 4.78 -3.46 28.83
N PHE A 70 3.46 -3.28 28.71
CA PHE A 70 2.49 -3.91 29.61
C PHE A 70 2.05 -5.29 29.12
N LYS A 71 2.44 -5.70 27.90
CA LYS A 71 2.02 -6.98 27.32
C LYS A 71 2.45 -8.14 28.22
N GLY A 72 1.50 -9.05 28.51
CA GLY A 72 1.74 -10.21 29.38
C GLY A 72 1.74 -9.88 30.88
N THR A 73 1.43 -8.64 31.28
CA THR A 73 1.28 -8.24 32.68
C THR A 73 -0.20 -8.10 33.06
N SER A 74 -0.48 -8.02 34.36
CA SER A 74 -1.82 -7.69 34.87
C SER A 74 -2.29 -6.27 34.54
N GLN A 75 -1.41 -5.41 34.03
CA GLN A 75 -1.73 -4.06 33.57
C GLN A 75 -2.17 -4.05 32.09
N TRP A 76 -2.12 -5.19 31.40
CA TRP A 76 -2.58 -5.29 30.01
C TRP A 76 -4.10 -5.31 29.95
N GLU A 77 -4.67 -4.32 29.28
CA GLU A 77 -6.11 -4.24 29.06
C GLU A 77 -6.48 -4.65 27.62
N SER A 78 -7.71 -5.14 27.45
CA SER A 78 -8.21 -5.63 26.15
C SER A 78 -8.24 -4.58 25.04
N PHE A 79 -8.26 -3.30 25.40
CA PHE A 79 -8.22 -2.18 24.46
C PHE A 79 -6.80 -1.72 24.10
N MET A 80 -5.74 -2.26 24.72
CA MET A 80 -4.36 -1.90 24.41
C MET A 80 -3.86 -2.62 23.15
N TRP A 81 -2.86 -2.04 22.49
CA TRP A 81 -2.22 -2.58 21.28
C TRP A 81 -0.70 -2.39 21.34
N GLU A 82 0.04 -3.29 20.69
CA GLU A 82 1.51 -3.29 20.75
C GLU A 82 2.12 -2.32 19.74
N LYS A 83 1.54 -2.25 18.54
CA LYS A 83 2.04 -1.42 17.43
C LYS A 83 0.95 -0.56 16.82
N GLN A 84 1.31 0.61 16.34
CA GLN A 84 0.41 1.51 15.64
C GLN A 84 1.13 2.29 14.55
N SER A 85 0.45 2.56 13.43
CA SER A 85 0.96 3.51 12.43
C SER A 85 0.63 4.95 12.78
N ASP A 86 1.29 5.87 12.11
CA ASP A 86 0.81 7.25 12.04
C ASP A 86 -0.58 7.32 11.41
N THR A 87 -1.27 8.43 11.66
CA THR A 87 -2.55 8.73 11.01
C THR A 87 -2.29 9.04 9.54
N VAL A 88 -3.04 8.36 8.67
CA VAL A 88 -2.94 8.48 7.21
C VAL A 88 -4.30 8.82 6.62
N LEU A 89 -4.32 9.30 5.37
CA LEU A 89 -5.54 9.33 4.58
C LEU A 89 -5.81 7.93 4.03
N VAL A 90 -7.08 7.53 4.02
CA VAL A 90 -7.54 6.27 3.45
C VAL A 90 -8.70 6.48 2.50
N THR A 91 -8.69 5.76 1.38
CA THR A 91 -9.84 5.63 0.49
C THR A 91 -10.62 4.39 0.90
N CYS A 92 -11.90 4.58 1.23
CA CYS A 92 -12.84 3.52 1.55
C CYS A 92 -13.79 3.27 0.38
N LEU A 93 -14.10 2.01 0.10
CA LEU A 93 -15.07 1.57 -0.91
C LEU A 93 -16.30 0.98 -0.22
N PHE A 94 -17.43 1.67 -0.31
CA PHE A 94 -18.68 1.17 0.25
C PHE A 94 -19.30 0.10 -0.66
N LYS A 95 -20.22 -0.71 -0.12
CA LYS A 95 -20.95 -1.74 -0.90
C LYS A 95 -21.67 -1.17 -2.13
N SER A 96 -22.10 0.10 -2.07
CA SER A 96 -22.70 0.84 -3.19
C SER A 96 -21.71 1.24 -4.28
N ARG A 97 -20.43 0.84 -4.18
CA ARG A 97 -19.29 1.28 -5.00
C ARG A 97 -18.91 2.76 -4.86
N SER A 98 -19.55 3.47 -3.92
CA SER A 98 -19.16 4.84 -3.58
C SER A 98 -17.79 4.85 -2.90
N ARG A 99 -16.96 5.83 -3.26
CA ARG A 99 -15.64 6.05 -2.66
C ARG A 99 -15.64 7.35 -1.86
N TYR A 100 -14.92 7.35 -0.75
CA TYR A 100 -14.69 8.56 0.04
C TYR A 100 -13.35 8.45 0.78
N VAL A 101 -12.81 9.62 1.14
CA VAL A 101 -11.56 9.75 1.86
C VAL A 101 -11.83 10.11 3.30
N ARG A 102 -11.07 9.51 4.23
CA ARG A 102 -11.08 9.82 5.66
C ARG A 102 -9.70 9.57 6.26
N THR A 103 -9.52 9.89 7.53
CA THR A 103 -8.32 9.50 8.27
C THR A 103 -8.51 8.14 8.94
N ALA A 104 -7.40 7.40 9.07
CA ALA A 104 -7.33 6.17 9.85
C ALA A 104 -5.89 5.89 10.29
N SER A 105 -5.71 4.93 11.18
CA SER A 105 -4.41 4.34 11.53
C SER A 105 -4.52 2.82 11.49
N THR A 106 -3.40 2.13 11.53
CA THR A 106 -3.36 0.68 11.79
C THR A 106 -2.93 0.43 13.23
N ARG A 107 -3.46 -0.65 13.81
CA ARG A 107 -3.10 -1.17 15.14
C ARG A 107 -2.93 -2.67 15.03
N ASP A 108 -1.75 -3.18 15.37
CA ASP A 108 -1.39 -4.60 15.24
C ASP A 108 -1.81 -5.20 13.87
N GLY A 109 -1.53 -4.44 12.79
CA GLY A 109 -1.84 -4.81 11.40
C GLY A 109 -3.30 -4.67 10.97
N LYS A 110 -4.16 -4.05 11.79
CA LYS A 110 -5.59 -3.87 11.49
C LYS A 110 -5.98 -2.41 11.43
N TRP A 111 -6.78 -2.04 10.44
CA TRP A 111 -7.32 -0.68 10.33
C TRP A 111 -8.19 -0.30 11.53
N HIS A 112 -7.91 0.88 12.08
CA HIS A 112 -8.66 1.54 13.12
C HIS A 112 -9.12 2.91 12.63
N LEU A 113 -10.43 3.07 12.43
CA LEU A 113 -11.02 4.22 11.73
C LEU A 113 -11.51 5.35 12.65
N GLY A 114 -11.37 5.22 13.98
CA GLY A 114 -11.57 6.31 14.93
C GLY A 114 -13.02 6.74 15.20
N ASP A 115 -13.96 6.58 14.26
CA ASP A 115 -15.39 6.85 14.50
C ASP A 115 -16.26 5.59 14.43
N GLY A 116 -17.16 5.44 15.41
CA GLY A 116 -18.14 4.36 15.44
C GLY A 116 -19.38 4.62 14.56
N LEU A 117 -19.39 5.73 13.80
CA LEU A 117 -20.58 6.25 13.12
C LEU A 117 -20.81 5.66 11.73
N ILE A 118 -19.76 5.15 11.07
CA ILE A 118 -19.88 4.44 9.81
C ILE A 118 -19.29 3.05 10.01
N ARG A 119 -20.06 2.00 9.71
CA ARG A 119 -19.57 0.61 9.72
C ARG A 119 -18.60 0.38 8.55
N VAL A 120 -17.47 1.04 8.61
CA VAL A 120 -16.31 0.79 7.76
C VAL A 120 -15.50 -0.27 8.49
N THR A 121 -15.39 -1.42 7.85
CA THR A 121 -14.50 -2.47 8.32
C THR A 121 -13.14 -2.28 7.66
N SER A 122 -12.12 -2.96 8.19
CA SER A 122 -10.81 -3.02 7.54
C SER A 122 -10.86 -3.50 6.09
N LYS A 123 -11.91 -4.23 5.69
CA LYS A 123 -12.12 -4.73 4.33
C LYS A 123 -12.58 -3.65 3.34
N ASP A 124 -13.12 -2.55 3.84
CA ASP A 124 -13.62 -1.46 3.01
C ASP A 124 -12.49 -0.48 2.65
N VAL A 125 -11.34 -0.54 3.33
CA VAL A 125 -10.18 0.30 3.03
C VAL A 125 -9.38 -0.30 1.87
N ILE A 126 -9.28 0.43 0.76
CA ILE A 126 -8.66 -0.08 -0.48
C ILE A 126 -7.30 0.54 -0.80
N ALA A 127 -7.06 1.78 -0.35
CA ALA A 127 -5.82 2.50 -0.56
C ALA A 127 -5.56 3.51 0.56
N TRP A 128 -4.32 3.90 0.76
CA TRP A 128 -3.91 4.89 1.75
C TRP A 128 -2.78 5.78 1.22
N GLN A 129 -2.58 6.94 1.83
CA GLN A 129 -1.40 7.78 1.63
C GLN A 129 -1.08 8.57 2.91
N PRO A 130 0.16 9.04 3.11
CA PRO A 130 0.49 9.95 4.20
C PRO A 130 -0.43 11.18 4.23
N LEU A 131 -0.59 11.79 5.40
CA LEU A 131 -1.22 13.11 5.46
C LEU A 131 -0.38 14.12 4.66
N PRO A 132 -1.03 15.11 4.01
CA PRO A 132 -0.29 16.17 3.34
C PRO A 132 0.57 16.94 4.34
N GLU A 133 1.65 17.54 3.85
CA GLU A 133 2.47 18.41 4.67
C GLU A 133 1.61 19.56 5.24
N VAL A 134 1.90 19.90 6.49
CA VAL A 134 1.22 21.01 7.17
C VAL A 134 1.55 22.30 6.42
N PHE A 135 0.51 23.04 6.04
CA PHE A 135 0.70 24.37 5.47
C PHE A 135 1.34 25.29 6.52
N LYS A 136 2.55 25.77 6.24
CA LYS A 136 3.31 26.59 7.20
C LYS A 136 2.93 28.07 7.16
N GLY A 137 2.36 28.57 6.06
CA GLY A 137 2.08 30.00 5.86
C GLY A 137 3.33 30.88 5.97
N SER A 138 3.22 32.12 5.51
CA SER A 138 4.04 33.22 6.04
C SER A 138 3.10 34.04 6.92
N GLU A 139 3.36 34.08 8.23
CA GLU A 139 2.64 34.95 9.16
C GLU A 139 2.77 36.44 8.78
#